data_AF-A0A9P8CAJ0-F1
#
_entry.id   AF-A0A9P8CAJ0-F1
#
_cell.length_a   1.000
_cell.length_b   1.000
_cell.length_c   1.000
_cell.angle_alpha   90.00
_cell.angle_beta   90.00
_cell.angle_gamma   90.00
#
_symmetry.space_group_name_H-M   'P 1'
#
loop_
_entity.id
_entity.type
_entity.pdbx_description
1 polymer ?
#
loop_
_entity_poly.entity_id
_entity_poly.type
_entity_poly.pdbx_seq_one_letter_code
_entity_poly.pdbx_strand_id
1 'polypeptide(L)'
;ILAGPGSTHQYRKYAKQKLNLYNSTNSPAKAPILIFLHGRGSTCCGNILPMFPEGLVYHNMGTFFAQRGLNTIVADYRRVNDPEAGTG
;
A
#
# COMPACT_ATOMS: atom_id res chain seq x y z
N ILE A 1 -9.87 -5.59 -13.35
CA ILE A 1 -9.98 -5.23 -11.91
C ILE A 1 -9.70 -3.74 -11.82
N LEU A 2 -10.72 -2.93 -11.55
CA LEU A 2 -10.55 -1.50 -11.28
C LEU A 2 -10.01 -1.33 -9.85
N ALA A 3 -9.22 -0.28 -9.60
CA ALA A 3 -8.84 0.07 -8.23
C ALA A 3 -10.11 0.48 -7.45
N GLY A 4 -10.45 -0.27 -6.41
CA GLY A 4 -11.57 0.05 -5.52
C GLY A 4 -11.24 1.23 -4.60
N PRO A 5 -12.26 1.82 -3.94
CA PRO A 5 -12.05 2.94 -3.01
C PRO A 5 -11.24 2.46 -1.81
N GLY A 6 -9.97 2.87 -1.75
CA GLY A 6 -9.09 2.69 -0.60
C GLY A 6 -8.81 4.04 0.07
N SER A 7 -8.58 4.04 1.38
CA SER A 7 -8.20 5.25 2.12
C SER A 7 -6.70 5.26 2.40
N THR A 8 -6.03 6.37 2.11
CA THR A 8 -4.60 6.57 2.43
C THR A 8 -4.46 7.16 3.83
N HIS A 9 -3.68 6.50 4.68
CA HIS A 9 -3.37 6.95 6.03
C HIS A 9 -1.88 7.16 6.20
N GLN A 10 -1.50 8.21 6.92
CA GLN A 10 -0.11 8.46 7.28
C GLN A 10 0.14 7.90 8.68
N TYR A 11 1.06 6.95 8.80
CA TYR A 11 1.33 6.30 10.10
C TYR A 11 2.49 6.97 10.86
N ARG A 12 3.27 7.82 10.20
CA ARG A 12 4.39 8.53 10.83
C ARG A 12 4.77 9.78 10.04
N LYS A 13 5.57 10.66 10.66
CA LYS A 13 5.86 12.03 10.18
C LYS A 13 6.44 12.12 8.77
N TYR A 14 7.13 11.10 8.28
CA TYR A 14 7.85 11.15 7.01
C TYR A 14 6.92 10.88 5.82
N ALA A 15 7.16 11.54 4.69
CA ALA A 15 6.25 11.53 3.54
C ALA A 15 6.04 10.14 2.91
N LYS A 16 7.02 9.25 3.06
CA LYS A 16 7.00 7.84 2.62
C LYS A 16 6.36 6.88 3.62
N GLN A 17 5.91 7.36 4.78
CA GLN A 17 5.31 6.51 5.81
C GLN A 17 3.79 6.57 5.72
N LYS A 18 3.29 6.08 4.59
CA LYS A 18 1.88 6.04 4.23
C LYS A 18 1.45 4.60 3.98
N LEU A 19 0.19 4.31 4.24
CA LEU A 19 -0.44 3.03 3.94
C LEU A 19 -1.78 3.25 3.26
N ASN A 20 -2.15 2.36 2.36
CA ASN A 20 -3.47 2.30 1.75
C ASN A 20 -4.25 1.16 2.37
N LEU A 21 -5.40 1.48 2.95
CA LEU A 21 -6.31 0.52 3.58
C LEU A 21 -7.48 0.20 2.63
N TYR A 22 -7.70 -1.09 2.43
CA TYR A 22 -8.83 -1.67 1.70
C TYR A 22 -9.62 -2.55 2.65
N ASN A 23 -10.82 -2.14 3.01
CA ASN A 23 -11.67 -2.90 3.92
C ASN A 23 -12.34 -4.07 3.20
N SER A 24 -12.48 -5.18 3.90
CA SER A 24 -13.26 -6.34 3.46
C SER A 24 -14.70 -5.95 3.16
N THR A 25 -15.25 -6.43 2.04
CA THR A 25 -16.66 -6.16 1.66
C THR A 25 -17.67 -6.99 2.44
N ASN A 26 -17.26 -8.15 2.99
CA ASN A 26 -18.19 -9.14 3.54
C ASN A 26 -18.22 -9.16 5.08
N SER A 27 -17.19 -8.64 5.78
CA SER A 27 -17.22 -8.38 7.23
C SER A 27 -15.97 -7.62 7.71
N PRO A 28 -15.96 -6.27 7.73
CA PRO A 28 -14.76 -5.49 8.04
C PRO A 28 -14.17 -5.76 9.43
N ALA A 29 -15.03 -6.02 10.43
CA ALA A 29 -14.61 -6.08 11.83
C ALA A 29 -13.98 -7.42 12.27
N LYS A 30 -14.19 -8.50 11.49
CA LYS A 30 -13.65 -9.84 11.78
C LYS A 30 -12.77 -10.39 10.66
N ALA A 31 -12.57 -9.60 9.61
CA ALA A 31 -11.74 -9.99 8.48
C ALA A 31 -10.26 -10.10 8.88
N PRO A 32 -9.54 -11.14 8.41
CA PRO A 32 -8.09 -11.22 8.57
C PRO A 32 -7.41 -10.01 7.91
N ILE A 33 -6.28 -9.59 8.48
CA ILE A 33 -5.49 -8.48 7.95
C ILE A 33 -4.37 -9.04 7.08
N LEU A 34 -4.32 -8.63 5.81
CA LEU A 34 -3.22 -8.91 4.89
C LEU A 34 -2.39 -7.64 4.71
N ILE A 35 -1.13 -7.68 5.12
CA ILE A 35 -0.19 -6.58 4.90
C ILE A 35 0.71 -6.92 3.71
N PHE A 36 0.63 -6.13 2.65
CA PHE A 36 1.47 -6.26 1.49
C PHE A 36 2.59 -5.21 1.52
N LEU A 37 3.83 -5.70 1.54
CA LEU A 37 5.05 -4.90 1.41
C LEU A 37 5.60 -5.12 0.02
N HIS A 38 5.60 -4.06 -0.81
CA HIS A 38 6.11 -4.16 -2.16
C HIS A 38 7.63 -4.32 -2.17
N GLY A 39 8.15 -5.10 -3.11
CA GLY A 39 9.59 -5.29 -3.30
C GLY A 39 10.04 -4.71 -4.65
N ARG A 40 11.24 -4.13 -4.69
CA ARG A 40 11.96 -3.79 -5.95
C ARG A 40 13.43 -3.39 -5.72
N GLY A 41 14.11 -4.05 -4.78
CA GLY A 41 15.53 -3.82 -4.50
C GLY A 41 15.85 -2.59 -3.66
N SER A 42 14.92 -2.15 -2.79
CA SER A 42 15.09 -1.07 -1.79
C SER A 42 15.55 0.30 -2.31
N THR A 43 15.66 0.47 -3.63
CA THR A 43 16.27 1.63 -4.29
C THR A 43 15.31 2.32 -5.26
N CYS A 44 14.32 1.60 -5.81
CA CYS A 44 13.42 2.16 -6.80
C CYS A 44 11.95 1.80 -6.60
N CYS A 45 11.10 2.79 -6.93
CA CYS A 45 9.64 2.73 -7.00
C CYS A 45 8.87 2.62 -5.68
N GLY A 46 7.77 3.38 -5.58
CA GLY A 46 6.93 3.48 -4.39
C GLY A 46 5.60 2.78 -4.62
N ASN A 47 4.65 2.93 -3.70
CA ASN A 47 3.32 2.33 -3.82
C ASN A 47 2.55 2.74 -5.08
N ILE A 48 2.91 3.87 -5.69
CA ILE A 48 2.34 4.38 -6.93
C ILE A 48 3.48 4.44 -7.96
N LEU A 49 3.28 3.73 -9.07
CA LEU A 49 4.15 3.79 -10.23
C LEU A 49 3.55 4.75 -11.26
N PRO A 50 4.13 5.94 -11.47
CA PRO A 50 3.57 6.93 -12.41
C PRO A 50 3.59 6.45 -13.88
N MET A 51 4.35 5.40 -14.18
CA MET A 51 4.39 4.75 -15.49
C MET A 51 3.13 3.92 -15.79
N PHE A 52 2.37 3.54 -14.76
CA PHE A 52 1.14 2.78 -14.93
C PHE A 52 -0.05 3.70 -14.66
N PRO A 53 -1.04 3.74 -15.57
CA PRO A 53 -2.20 4.60 -15.42
C PRO A 53 -2.94 4.31 -14.11
N GLU A 54 -3.49 5.37 -13.50
CA GLU A 54 -4.35 5.32 -12.31
C GLU A 54 -3.72 4.66 -11.06
N GLY A 55 -2.39 4.56 -10.98
CA GLY A 55 -1.74 3.91 -9.83
C GLY A 55 -2.16 2.45 -9.66
N LEU A 56 -2.51 1.77 -10.76
CA LEU A 56 -3.12 0.43 -10.73
C LEU A 56 -2.29 -0.61 -9.99
N VAL A 57 -0.97 -0.42 -9.99
CA VAL A 57 -0.01 -1.34 -9.41
C VAL A 57 -0.18 -1.35 -7.88
N TYR A 58 -0.40 -2.55 -7.33
CA TYR A 58 -0.69 -2.83 -5.92
C TYR A 58 -2.08 -2.43 -5.44
N HIS A 59 -2.73 -1.41 -6.04
CA HIS A 59 -4.13 -1.09 -5.78
C HIS A 59 -5.09 -2.21 -6.23
N ASN A 60 -4.77 -2.87 -7.35
CA ASN A 60 -5.48 -4.05 -7.83
C ASN A 60 -5.45 -5.21 -6.81
N MET A 61 -4.33 -5.42 -6.12
CA MET A 61 -4.20 -6.48 -5.10
C MET A 61 -4.99 -6.12 -3.85
N GLY A 62 -4.89 -4.88 -3.38
CA GLY A 62 -5.70 -4.38 -2.27
C GLY A 62 -7.20 -4.65 -2.48
N THR A 63 -7.68 -4.32 -3.68
CA THR A 63 -9.08 -4.53 -4.07
C THR A 63 -9.44 -6.01 -4.20
N PHE A 64 -8.57 -6.82 -4.81
CA PHE A 64 -8.80 -8.25 -5.05
C PHE A 64 -8.96 -9.05 -3.74
N PHE A 65 -8.13 -8.75 -2.74
CA PHE A 65 -8.18 -9.42 -1.45
C PHE A 65 -9.30 -8.87 -0.56
N ALA A 66 -9.60 -7.57 -0.64
CA ALA A 66 -10.78 -6.96 -0.01
C ALA A 66 -12.09 -7.63 -0.41
N GLN A 67 -12.26 -7.91 -1.71
CA GLN A 67 -13.42 -8.64 -2.23
C GLN A 67 -13.52 -10.10 -1.74
N ARG A 68 -12.40 -10.68 -1.27
CA ARG A 68 -12.34 -12.05 -0.73
C ARG A 68 -12.49 -12.12 0.78
N GLY A 69 -12.83 -11.00 1.41
CA GLY A 69 -13.08 -10.97 2.84
C GLY A 69 -11.86 -10.58 3.68
N LEU A 70 -10.78 -10.06 3.08
CA LEU A 70 -9.55 -9.67 3.78
C LEU A 70 -9.43 -8.15 3.90
N ASN A 71 -9.12 -7.65 5.09
CA ASN A 71 -8.68 -6.25 5.22
C ASN A 71 -7.26 -6.18 4.67
N THR A 72 -7.07 -5.48 3.56
CA THR A 72 -5.77 -5.43 2.89
C THR A 72 -5.11 -4.09 3.10
N ILE A 73 -3.84 -4.11 3.48
CA ILE A 73 -3.02 -2.92 3.71
C ILE A 73 -1.85 -2.97 2.74
N VAL A 74 -1.70 -1.94 1.93
CA VAL A 74 -0.51 -1.75 1.08
C VAL A 74 0.31 -0.62 1.69
N ALA A 75 1.45 -0.94 2.30
CA ALA A 75 2.26 0.02 3.04
C ALA A 75 3.49 0.46 2.25
N ASP A 76 3.75 1.77 2.23
CA ASP A 76 5.01 2.35 1.79
C ASP A 76 5.96 2.45 3.00
N TYR A 77 7.24 2.32 2.72
CA TYR A 77 8.30 2.31 3.72
C TYR A 77 9.49 3.13 3.24
N ARG A 78 10.35 3.52 4.20
CA ARG A 78 11.57 4.28 3.89
C ARG A 78 12.53 3.42 3.07
N ARG A 79 13.15 4.02 2.06
CA ARG A 79 14.17 3.37 1.23
C ARG A 79 15.55 3.57 1.84
N VAL A 80 16.51 2.77 1.38
CA VAL A 80 17.90 2.87 1.84
C VAL A 80 18.55 4.19 1.40
N ASN A 81 18.14 4.73 0.25
CA ASN A 81 18.61 6.00 -0.29
C ASN A 81 17.68 7.19 0.05
N ASP A 82 16.81 7.03 1.04
CA ASP A 82 15.92 8.12 1.45
C ASP A 82 16.76 9.20 2.17
N PRO A 83 16.75 10.48 1.72
CA PRO A 83 17.50 11.54 2.38
C PRO A 83 17.09 11.75 3.84
N GLU A 84 15.87 11.32 4.22
CA GLU A 84 15.38 11.34 5.59
C GLU A 84 15.67 10.04 6.37
N ALA A 85 16.27 9.02 5.74
CA ALA A 85 16.67 7.77 6.40
C ALA A 85 17.97 7.88 7.20
N GLY A 86 18.75 8.95 7.02
CA GLY A 86 19.92 9.23 7.86
C GLY A 86 21.12 8.33 7.56
N THR A 87 21.29 7.85 6.33
CA THR A 87 22.57 7.28 5.89
C THR A 87 23.46 8.41 5.39
N GLY A 88 24.13 9.07 6.34
CA GLY A 88 25.40 9.75 6.13
C GLY A 88 26.52 8.81 6.56
#